data_AF-A0A919UI23-F1
#
_entry.id   AF-A0A919UI23-F1
#
_cell.length_a   1.000
_cell.length_b   1.000
_cell.length_c   1.000
_cell.angle_alpha   90.00
_cell.angle_beta   90.00
_cell.angle_gamma   90.00
#
_symmetry.space_group_name_H-M   'P 1'
#
loop_
_entity.id
_entity.type
_entity.pdbx_description
1 polymer ?
#
loop_
_entity_poly.entity_id
_entity_poly.type
_entity_poly.pdbx_seq_one_letter_code
_entity_poly.pdbx_strand_id
1 'polypeptide(L)'
;MSRGAVAEIDDRRAAALLLSMALMEIRYLSRSARRENGEASPGDDLERIWFLADLCHNLPGVAQPPTRRNRPLGSRERAMAERPMSWTWNTAGREGRAWITAQLDQVGHSWTPPPPLPDARTGPPERTLWQRLGLWRRDREID
;
A
#
# COMPACT_ATOMS: atom_id res chain seq x y z
N MET A 1 6.60 0.83 -36.78
CA MET A 1 6.06 0.22 -35.54
C MET A 1 5.25 1.30 -34.83
N SER A 2 3.93 1.23 -34.87
CA SER A 2 3.06 2.22 -34.21
C SER A 2 3.16 2.00 -32.69
N ARG A 3 3.61 3.01 -31.94
CA ARG A 3 3.54 2.99 -30.47
C ARG A 3 2.06 3.01 -30.12
N GLY A 4 1.51 1.87 -29.68
CA GLY A 4 0.19 1.84 -29.09
C GLY A 4 0.13 2.89 -27.97
N ALA A 5 -0.94 3.67 -27.93
CA ALA A 5 -1.13 4.67 -26.89
C ALA A 5 -1.02 3.98 -25.51
N VAL A 6 -0.07 4.43 -24.69
CA VAL A 6 0.09 3.96 -23.32
C VAL A 6 -1.19 4.34 -22.57
N ALA A 7 -1.93 3.33 -22.09
CA ALA A 7 -3.18 3.58 -21.41
C ALA A 7 -2.91 3.96 -19.95
N GLU A 8 -3.32 5.17 -19.57
CA GLU A 8 -3.24 5.64 -18.18
C GLU A 8 -4.23 4.87 -17.30
N ILE A 9 -3.77 4.42 -16.14
CA ILE A 9 -4.57 3.66 -15.18
C ILE A 9 -4.60 4.32 -13.82
N ASP A 10 -5.72 4.15 -13.12
CA ASP A 10 -5.85 4.59 -11.72
C ASP A 10 -5.18 3.62 -10.72
N ASP A 11 -5.09 4.06 -9.47
CA ASP A 11 -4.47 3.29 -8.38
C ASP A 11 -5.15 1.93 -8.14
N ARG A 12 -6.47 1.81 -8.36
CA ARG A 12 -7.19 0.55 -8.10
C ARG A 12 -6.89 -0.46 -9.19
N ARG A 13 -6.87 -0.01 -10.45
CA ARG A 13 -6.50 -0.83 -11.59
C ARG A 13 -5.04 -1.24 -11.50
N ALA A 14 -4.15 -0.33 -11.11
CA ALA A 14 -2.75 -0.65 -10.83
C ALA A 14 -2.62 -1.73 -9.74
N ALA A 15 -3.32 -1.58 -8.62
CA ALA A 15 -3.32 -2.58 -7.54
C ALA A 15 -3.79 -3.97 -8.01
N ALA A 16 -4.87 -4.05 -8.78
CA ALA A 16 -5.39 -5.32 -9.30
C ALA A 16 -4.41 -6.02 -10.26
N LEU A 17 -3.75 -5.25 -11.14
CA LEU A 17 -2.73 -5.77 -12.04
C LEU A 17 -1.52 -6.28 -11.27
N LEU A 18 -0.97 -5.46 -10.37
CA LEU A 18 0.19 -5.82 -9.54
C LEU A 18 -0.08 -7.07 -8.70
N LEU A 19 -1.26 -7.16 -8.08
CA LEU A 19 -1.68 -8.35 -7.33
C LEU A 19 -1.72 -9.59 -8.22
N SER A 20 -2.28 -9.47 -9.42
CA SER A 20 -2.35 -10.59 -10.37
C SER A 20 -0.95 -11.06 -10.78
N MET A 21 -0.05 -10.14 -11.09
CA MET A 21 1.34 -10.44 -11.48
C MET A 21 2.12 -11.08 -10.34
N ALA A 22 2.03 -10.54 -9.12
CA ALA A 22 2.68 -11.11 -7.95
C ALA A 22 2.18 -12.53 -7.65
N LEU A 23 0.86 -12.77 -7.71
CA LEU A 23 0.31 -14.11 -7.48
C LEU A 23 0.74 -15.12 -8.55
N MET A 24 0.85 -14.70 -9.81
CA MET A 24 1.38 -15.55 -10.87
C MET A 24 2.85 -15.90 -10.65
N GLU A 25 3.67 -14.92 -10.26
CA GLU A 25 5.09 -15.13 -9.97
C GLU A 25 5.29 -16.03 -8.75
N ILE A 26 4.58 -15.77 -7.65
CA ILE A 26 4.58 -16.63 -6.45
C ILE A 26 4.18 -18.06 -6.81
N ARG A 27 3.13 -18.25 -7.62
CA ARG A 27 2.68 -19.57 -8.06
C ARG A 27 3.75 -20.30 -8.88
N TYR A 28 4.46 -19.58 -9.76
CA TYR A 28 5.54 -20.12 -10.56
C TYR A 28 6.70 -20.58 -9.66
N LEU A 29 7.20 -19.71 -8.79
CA LEU A 29 8.31 -19.99 -7.87
C LEU A 29 7.98 -21.13 -6.90
N SER A 30 6.74 -21.16 -6.38
CA SER A 30 6.28 -22.23 -5.48
C SER A 30 6.28 -23.61 -6.16
N ARG A 31 6.12 -23.66 -7.49
CA ARG A 31 6.20 -24.91 -8.26
C ARG A 31 7.65 -25.30 -8.53
N SER A 32 8.51 -24.33 -8.79
CA SER A 32 9.95 -24.53 -9.02
C SER A 32 10.66 -25.03 -7.76
N ALA A 33 10.38 -24.43 -6.60
CA ALA A 33 10.92 -24.85 -5.30
C ALA A 33 10.57 -26.32 -4.94
N ARG A 34 9.52 -26.90 -5.53
CA ARG A 34 9.17 -28.32 -5.34
C ARG A 34 9.96 -29.28 -6.25
N ARG A 35 10.69 -28.76 -7.24
CA ARG A 35 11.47 -29.58 -8.17
C ARG A 35 12.92 -29.61 -7.67
N GLU A 36 13.35 -30.73 -7.11
CA GLU A 36 14.71 -30.94 -6.57
C GLU A 36 15.86 -30.81 -7.59
N ASN A 37 15.59 -30.53 -8.87
CA ASN A 37 16.55 -30.70 -9.98
C ASN A 37 16.74 -29.46 -10.91
N GLY A 38 16.46 -28.24 -10.45
CA GLY A 38 16.59 -27.04 -11.28
C GLY A 38 17.68 -26.07 -10.80
N GLU A 39 18.38 -25.42 -11.73
CA GLU A 39 19.46 -24.43 -11.55
C GLU A 39 19.16 -23.22 -10.62
N ALA A 40 17.95 -23.13 -10.06
CA ALA A 40 17.56 -22.07 -9.14
C ALA A 40 17.78 -22.50 -7.68
N SER A 41 18.49 -21.68 -6.90
CA SER A 41 18.63 -21.88 -5.46
C SER A 41 17.25 -21.77 -4.80
N PRO A 42 16.76 -22.81 -4.09
CA PRO A 42 15.48 -22.75 -3.39
C PRO A 42 15.40 -21.58 -2.39
N GLY A 43 16.54 -21.07 -1.90
CA GLY A 43 16.60 -19.90 -1.03
C GLY A 43 16.16 -18.62 -1.74
N ASP A 44 16.64 -18.39 -2.96
CA ASP A 44 16.37 -17.17 -3.74
C ASP A 44 14.88 -17.11 -4.13
N ASP A 45 14.30 -18.26 -4.49
CA ASP A 45 12.87 -18.39 -4.78
C ASP A 45 12.01 -18.04 -3.55
N LEU A 46 12.41 -18.48 -2.36
CA LEU A 46 11.71 -18.18 -1.12
C LEU A 46 11.81 -16.70 -0.72
N GLU A 47 13.00 -16.11 -0.84
CA GLU A 47 13.20 -14.67 -0.62
C GLU A 47 12.33 -13.84 -1.57
N ARG A 48 12.27 -14.25 -2.84
CA ARG A 48 11.43 -13.59 -3.84
C ARG A 48 9.94 -13.72 -3.54
N ILE A 49 9.48 -14.90 -3.12
CA ILE A 49 8.09 -15.11 -2.68
C ILE A 49 7.78 -14.21 -1.48
N TRP A 50 8.68 -14.17 -0.49
CA TRP A 50 8.48 -13.36 0.71
C TRP A 50 8.39 -11.87 0.38
N PHE A 51 9.31 -11.37 -0.45
CA PHE A 51 9.28 -10.00 -0.96
C PHE A 51 7.95 -9.66 -1.64
N LEU A 52 7.47 -10.51 -2.54
CA LEU A 52 6.22 -10.28 -3.27
C LEU A 52 5.00 -10.32 -2.35
N ALA A 53 4.98 -11.26 -1.39
CA ALA A 53 3.91 -11.37 -0.41
C ALA A 53 3.84 -10.13 0.48
N ASP A 54 4.97 -9.65 0.99
CA ASP A 54 5.04 -8.44 1.80
C ASP A 54 4.66 -7.20 0.99
N LEU A 55 5.12 -7.08 -0.26
CA LEU A 55 4.76 -5.93 -1.09
C LEU A 55 3.25 -5.90 -1.43
N CYS A 56 2.63 -7.07 -1.61
CA CYS A 56 1.28 -7.18 -2.16
C CYS A 56 0.17 -7.42 -1.13
N HIS A 57 0.47 -7.68 0.14
CA HIS A 57 -0.55 -8.06 1.14
C HIS A 57 -1.70 -7.04 1.30
N ASN A 58 -1.43 -5.75 1.03
CA ASN A 58 -2.44 -4.68 1.12
C ASN A 58 -3.24 -4.46 -0.17
N LEU A 59 -2.75 -4.94 -1.32
CA LEU A 59 -3.34 -4.65 -2.63
C LEU A 59 -4.79 -5.14 -2.80
N PRO A 60 -5.24 -6.27 -2.22
CA PRO A 60 -6.63 -6.68 -2.29
C PRO A 60 -7.61 -5.60 -1.77
N GLY A 61 -7.23 -4.89 -0.70
CA GLY A 61 -8.04 -3.81 -0.13
C GLY A 61 -8.03 -2.54 -0.99
N VAL A 62 -6.93 -2.30 -1.71
CA VAL A 62 -6.79 -1.16 -2.63
C VAL A 62 -7.61 -1.37 -3.91
N ALA A 63 -7.59 -2.58 -4.45
CA ALA A 63 -8.30 -2.94 -5.68
C ALA A 63 -9.83 -2.88 -5.53
N GLN A 64 -10.33 -2.98 -4.29
CA GLN A 64 -11.76 -2.92 -4.00
C GLN A 64 -12.25 -1.48 -3.85
N PRO A 65 -13.51 -1.19 -4.21
CA PRO A 65 -14.11 0.10 -3.92
C PRO A 65 -14.19 0.32 -2.40
N PRO A 66 -14.06 1.56 -1.92
CA PRO A 66 -14.09 1.85 -0.50
C PRO A 66 -15.46 1.50 0.08
N THR A 67 -15.47 0.85 1.25
CA THR A 67 -16.68 0.72 2.06
C THR A 67 -17.06 2.09 2.62
N ARG A 68 -18.34 2.46 2.53
CA ARG A 68 -18.84 3.76 3.02
C ARG A 68 -18.48 3.92 4.49
N ARG A 69 -17.66 4.92 4.82
CA ARG A 69 -17.39 5.33 6.20
C ARG A 69 -18.18 6.60 6.50
N ASN A 70 -19.01 6.56 7.54
CA ASN A 70 -19.81 7.71 7.99
C ASN A 70 -19.06 8.60 9.01
N ARG A 71 -17.72 8.55 9.05
CA ARG A 71 -16.92 9.35 9.97
C ARG A 71 -16.06 10.38 9.23
N PRO A 72 -15.79 11.56 9.80
CA PRO A 72 -14.82 12.50 9.25
C PRO A 72 -13.44 11.84 9.13
N LEU A 73 -12.79 12.01 7.97
CA LEU A 73 -11.45 11.48 7.72
C LEU A 73 -10.37 12.49 8.09
N GLY A 74 -9.30 12.01 8.74
CA GLY A 74 -8.07 12.78 8.94
C GLY A 74 -7.36 13.11 7.62
N SER A 75 -6.36 14.00 7.64
CA SER A 75 -5.61 14.42 6.44
C SER A 75 -4.95 13.24 5.72
N ARG A 76 -4.26 12.37 6.47
CA ARG A 76 -3.62 11.15 5.94
C ARG A 76 -4.65 10.18 5.34
N GLU A 77 -5.79 9.99 6.00
CA GLU A 77 -6.86 9.11 5.51
C GLU A 77 -7.50 9.66 4.23
N ARG A 78 -7.65 10.97 4.11
CA ARG A 78 -8.11 11.62 2.87
C ARG A 78 -7.13 11.40 1.73
N ALA A 79 -5.83 11.64 1.96
CA ALA A 79 -4.80 11.38 0.97
C ALA A 79 -4.81 9.91 0.50
N MET A 80 -4.97 8.96 1.42
CA MET A 80 -5.11 7.54 1.07
C MET A 80 -6.43 7.20 0.37
N ALA A 81 -7.52 7.93 0.62
CA ALA A 81 -8.79 7.73 -0.07
C ALA A 81 -8.75 8.26 -1.52
N GLU A 82 -8.08 9.40 -1.74
CA GLU A 82 -7.86 10.02 -3.05
C GLU A 82 -6.87 9.23 -3.89
N ARG A 83 -5.80 8.76 -3.25
CA ARG A 83 -4.72 7.97 -3.86
C ARG A 83 -4.56 6.63 -3.13
N PRO A 84 -5.41 5.62 -3.41
CA PRO A 84 -5.43 4.33 -2.73
C PRO A 84 -4.09 3.57 -2.67
N MET A 85 -3.17 3.79 -3.62
CA MET A 85 -1.84 3.17 -3.60
C MET A 85 -0.84 3.89 -2.68
N SER A 86 -1.22 4.99 -2.05
CA SER A 86 -0.30 5.83 -1.27
C SER A 86 0.44 5.09 -0.18
N TRP A 87 -0.23 4.21 0.56
CA TRP A 87 0.42 3.43 1.61
C TRP A 87 1.47 2.51 1.00
N THR A 88 1.07 1.61 0.10
CA THR A 88 1.97 0.66 -0.57
C THR A 88 3.17 1.35 -1.19
N TRP A 89 2.96 2.43 -1.95
CA TRP A 89 4.05 3.17 -2.58
C TRP A 89 5.03 3.79 -1.57
N ASN A 90 4.52 4.41 -0.52
CA ASN A 90 5.35 5.09 0.46
C ASN A 90 6.12 4.10 1.35
N THR A 91 5.62 2.88 1.58
CA THR A 91 6.27 1.86 2.41
C THR A 91 7.11 0.84 1.64
N ALA A 92 6.94 0.69 0.32
CA ALA A 92 7.59 -0.34 -0.52
C ALA A 92 9.14 -0.28 -0.60
N GLY A 93 9.80 0.73 -0.03
CA GLY A 93 11.24 0.93 -0.18
C GLY A 93 11.66 1.16 -1.64
N ARG A 94 12.98 1.16 -1.91
CA ARG A 94 13.50 1.38 -3.27
C ARG A 94 13.18 0.22 -4.22
N GLU A 95 13.36 -1.01 -3.75
CA GLU A 95 13.17 -2.22 -4.55
C GLU A 95 11.69 -2.44 -4.90
N GLY A 96 10.78 -2.33 -3.94
CA GLY A 96 9.35 -2.46 -4.21
C GLY A 96 8.81 -1.38 -5.15
N ARG A 97 9.29 -0.13 -5.03
CA ARG A 97 8.95 0.94 -5.98
C ARG A 97 9.43 0.62 -7.39
N ALA A 98 10.67 0.14 -7.54
CA ALA A 98 11.22 -0.26 -8.83
C ALA A 98 10.43 -1.42 -9.45
N TRP A 99 10.06 -2.42 -8.64
CA TRP A 99 9.24 -3.54 -9.09
C TRP A 99 7.86 -3.05 -9.56
N ILE A 100 7.16 -2.21 -8.79
CA ILE A 100 5.86 -1.65 -9.18
C ILE A 100 5.95 -0.95 -10.54
N THR A 101 6.93 -0.06 -10.71
CA THR A 101 7.08 0.69 -11.96
C THR A 101 7.42 -0.22 -13.14
N ALA A 102 8.31 -1.20 -12.94
CA ALA A 102 8.71 -2.11 -14.00
C ALA A 102 7.54 -3.00 -14.46
N GLN A 103 6.73 -3.51 -13.53
CA GLN A 103 5.58 -4.34 -13.87
C GLN A 103 4.50 -3.58 -14.66
N LEU A 104 4.22 -2.33 -14.28
CA LEU A 104 3.22 -1.51 -14.99
C LEU A 104 3.72 -1.07 -16.38
N ASP A 105 5.01 -0.76 -16.50
CA ASP A 105 5.64 -0.46 -17.79
C ASP A 105 5.62 -1.69 -18.72
N GLN A 106 5.92 -2.88 -18.19
CA GLN A 106 5.90 -4.13 -18.95
C GLN A 106 4.53 -4.44 -19.59
N VAL A 107 3.43 -4.08 -18.92
CA VAL A 107 2.07 -4.27 -19.44
C VAL A 107 1.56 -3.08 -20.26
N GLY A 108 2.41 -2.09 -20.53
CA GLY A 108 2.10 -0.94 -21.38
C GLY A 108 1.15 0.07 -20.73
N HIS A 109 1.13 0.15 -19.39
CA HIS A 109 0.28 1.07 -18.65
C HIS A 109 1.11 2.19 -18.01
N SER A 110 0.66 3.43 -18.20
CA SER A 110 1.19 4.57 -17.46
C SER A 110 0.44 4.68 -16.14
N TRP A 111 1.20 4.79 -15.06
CA TRP A 111 0.67 5.04 -13.73
C TRP A 111 1.56 6.06 -13.05
N THR A 112 0.96 7.13 -12.54
CA THR A 112 1.69 8.18 -11.84
C THR A 112 1.78 7.80 -10.36
N PRO A 113 2.98 7.61 -9.79
CA PRO A 113 3.08 7.27 -8.37
C PRO A 113 2.47 8.34 -7.46
N PRO A 114 1.86 7.94 -6.34
CA PRO A 114 1.24 8.88 -5.42
C PRO A 114 2.30 9.73 -4.69
N PRO A 115 1.95 10.96 -4.28
CA PRO A 115 2.85 11.82 -3.53
C PRO A 115 3.17 11.23 -2.13
N PRO A 116 4.17 11.79 -1.43
CA PRO A 116 4.40 11.47 -0.03
C PRO A 116 3.16 11.66 0.83
N LEU A 117 2.93 10.73 1.76
CA LEU A 117 1.83 10.87 2.71
C LEU A 117 2.10 12.03 3.68
N PRO A 118 1.05 12.76 4.10
CA PRO A 118 1.20 13.76 5.16
C PRO A 118 1.77 13.13 6.42
N ASP A 119 2.65 13.86 7.11
CA ASP A 119 3.16 13.44 8.40
C ASP A 119 2.01 13.13 9.34
N ALA A 120 2.09 11.98 10.02
CA ALA A 120 1.24 11.76 11.17
C ALA A 120 1.63 12.83 12.17
N ARG A 121 0.73 13.78 12.48
CA ARG A 121 1.01 14.82 13.48
C ARG A 121 1.46 14.15 14.78
N THR A 122 2.76 14.16 15.03
CA THR A 122 3.39 13.78 16.30
C THR A 122 3.38 14.97 17.26
N GLY A 123 2.31 15.76 17.23
CA GLY A 123 2.10 16.79 18.24
C GLY A 123 1.44 16.14 19.45
N PRO A 124 1.84 16.48 20.70
CA PRO A 124 1.01 16.14 21.85
C PRO A 124 -0.41 16.62 21.57
N PRO A 125 -1.46 15.88 21.99
CA PRO A 125 -2.84 16.28 21.73
C PRO A 125 -2.99 17.74 22.15
N GLU A 126 -3.54 18.57 21.26
CA GLU A 126 -3.83 19.96 21.60
C GLU A 126 -4.71 19.92 22.84
N ARG A 127 -4.14 20.32 23.98
CA ARG A 127 -4.88 20.43 25.23
C ARG A 127 -6.10 21.29 24.92
N THR A 128 -7.28 20.74 25.15
CA THR A 128 -8.52 21.50 24.98
C THR A 128 -8.42 22.78 25.81
N LEU A 129 -9.10 23.86 25.40
CA LEU A 129 -9.11 25.13 26.13
C LEU A 129 -9.37 24.92 27.64
N TRP A 130 -10.23 23.96 27.96
CA TRP A 130 -10.59 23.54 29.33
C TRP A 130 -9.43 22.91 30.12
N GLN A 131 -8.54 22.15 29.45
CA GLN A 131 -7.32 21.61 30.06
C GLN A 131 -6.23 22.67 30.24
N ARG A 132 -6.20 23.72 29.39
CA ARG A 132 -5.28 24.86 29.55
C ARG A 132 -5.69 25.78 30.70
N LEU A 133 -6.98 25.89 30.97
CA LEU A 133 -7.53 26.75 32.03
C LEU A 133 -7.60 26.08 33.42
N GLY A 134 -7.20 24.81 33.56
CA GLY A 134 -7.17 24.13 34.86
C GLY A 134 -8.54 23.88 35.50
N LEU A 135 -9.64 23.98 34.73
CA LEU A 135 -11.01 23.94 35.25
C LEU A 135 -11.59 22.52 35.43
N TRP A 136 -10.76 21.50 35.58
CA TRP A 136 -11.24 20.16 35.92
C TRP A 136 -11.50 20.06 37.42
N ARG A 137 -12.69 20.49 37.84
CA ARG A 137 -13.19 20.31 39.20
C ARG A 137 -13.62 18.85 39.38
N ARG A 138 -12.86 18.07 40.15
CA ARG A 138 -13.33 16.78 40.69
C ARG A 138 -14.26 17.09 41.86
N ASP A 139 -15.55 17.24 41.57
CA ASP A 139 -16.57 17.11 42.59
C ASP A 139 -17.37 15.85 42.29
N ARG A 140 -17.07 14.79 43.04
CA ARG A 140 -18.05 13.89 43.66
C ARG A 140 -17.32 12.90 44.57
N GLU A 141 -17.02 13.36 45.78
CA GLU A 141 -17.28 12.57 46.97
C GLU A 141 -18.80 12.31 47.01
N ILE A 142 -19.19 11.06 47.11
CA ILE A 142 -20.47 10.63 47.68
C ILE A 142 -20.10 9.52 48.66
N ASP A 143 -20.32 9.85 49.94
CA ASP A 143 -20.44 9.06 51.17
C ASP A 143 -19.83 7.64 51.24
#